data_AF-G1KAJ5-F1
#
_entry.id   AF-G1KAJ5-F1
#
_cell.length_a   1.000
_cell.length_b   1.000
_cell.length_c   1.000
_cell.angle_alpha   90.00
_cell.angle_beta   90.00
_cell.angle_gamma   90.00
#
_symmetry.space_group_name_H-M   'P 1'
#
loop_
_entity.id
_entity.type
_entity.pdbx_description
1 polymer ?
#
loop_
_entity_poly.entity_id
_entity_poly.type
_entity_poly.pdbx_seq_one_letter_code
_entity_poly.pdbx_strand_id
1 'polypeptide(L)'
;MARFRRRTCVILLLFILFICSIMMALKTLRPERAGFGDPFGIGLLPDFQQQTKYFKNKFSLQKEAKEDSFTHAKNAHSLIMNDKMPTGRIDEELPSPNYNFHVFYYSWFGTPQFDGKYIHWNHPLLTHWDPKIASGYPQGRHTPPEDIGSSFYPELGPYSSRDPSVIDAHMRQIRSASIGVLALSWYPPNMADENGEPTDVLVPTILDIADKYKLKITFHIEPYKDRDDRNMYSNIKYIIDKYGSHPAFYRHKVSTGRTLPMFYVYDSYITIPEIWGNLLTISGSQSIRNTPYDSLFIALLVEEKHKHEIYRSGFDGIYTYFATNGFSYGSSHHNWPSLKAFCDTKNLMFIPSVGPGYIDTSIRPWNNHNTRNRVNGKYYETAFSAALLVRPEIISITSFNEWHEGTQIEKAIPKKNGKTAYLDYQPHKPNIYLELTRKWSEEYSKEKEQWLT
;
A
#
# COMPACT_ATOMS: atom_id res chain seq x y z
N MET A 1 -61.70 8.00 -24.84
CA MET A 1 -60.32 8.05 -24.27
C MET A 1 -60.20 7.68 -22.79
N ALA A 2 -61.26 7.73 -21.95
CA ALA A 2 -61.15 7.38 -20.52
C ALA A 2 -61.10 5.86 -20.19
N ARG A 3 -61.68 4.99 -21.03
CA ARG A 3 -61.65 3.51 -20.83
C ARG A 3 -60.27 2.88 -21.07
N PHE A 4 -59.45 3.48 -21.94
CA PHE A 4 -58.11 2.95 -22.27
C PHE A 4 -57.11 3.22 -21.14
N ARG A 5 -57.13 4.43 -20.55
CA ARG A 5 -56.30 4.78 -19.38
C ARG A 5 -56.61 3.95 -18.13
N ARG A 6 -57.88 3.56 -17.92
CA ARG A 6 -58.27 2.68 -16.80
C ARG A 6 -57.68 1.28 -16.93
N ARG A 7 -57.64 0.70 -18.15
CA ARG A 7 -57.05 -0.63 -18.37
C ARG A 7 -55.53 -0.62 -18.15
N THR A 8 -54.83 0.41 -18.63
CA THR A 8 -53.38 0.53 -18.45
C THR A 8 -53.00 0.71 -16.97
N CYS A 9 -53.74 1.52 -16.22
CA CYS A 9 -53.50 1.66 -14.76
C CYS A 9 -53.78 0.37 -14.00
N VAL A 10 -54.82 -0.39 -14.36
CA VAL A 10 -55.11 -1.69 -13.73
C VAL A 10 -54.00 -2.70 -14.01
N ILE A 11 -53.48 -2.75 -15.25
CA ILE A 11 -52.35 -3.62 -15.59
C ILE A 11 -51.08 -3.24 -14.82
N LEU A 12 -50.80 -1.93 -14.69
CA LEU A 12 -49.64 -1.45 -13.93
C LEU A 12 -49.75 -1.81 -12.44
N LEU A 13 -50.95 -1.69 -11.87
CA LEU A 13 -51.22 -1.98 -10.46
C LEU A 13 -51.14 -3.49 -10.18
N LEU A 14 -51.62 -4.32 -11.11
CA LEU A 14 -51.44 -5.77 -11.05
C LEU A 14 -49.96 -6.18 -11.19
N PHE A 15 -49.19 -5.49 -12.02
CA PHE A 15 -47.75 -5.74 -12.17
C PHE A 15 -46.96 -5.36 -10.90
N ILE A 16 -47.29 -4.23 -10.27
CA ILE A 16 -46.70 -3.83 -8.98
C ILE A 16 -47.08 -4.82 -7.88
N LEU A 17 -48.33 -5.26 -7.81
CA LEU A 17 -48.77 -6.26 -6.85
C LEU A 17 -48.06 -7.61 -7.06
N PHE A 18 -47.82 -7.99 -8.32
CA PHE A 18 -47.06 -9.19 -8.67
C PHE A 18 -45.59 -9.09 -8.22
N ILE A 19 -44.93 -7.95 -8.44
CA ILE A 19 -43.57 -7.71 -7.93
C ILE A 19 -43.53 -7.75 -6.40
N CYS A 20 -44.48 -7.09 -5.72
CA CYS A 20 -44.54 -7.09 -4.26
C CYS A 20 -44.79 -8.49 -3.69
N SER A 21 -45.64 -9.30 -4.33
CA SER A 21 -45.91 -10.68 -3.91
C SER A 21 -44.72 -11.61 -4.16
N ILE A 22 -43.98 -11.43 -5.26
CA ILE A 22 -42.69 -12.11 -5.48
C ILE A 22 -41.67 -11.70 -4.41
N MET A 23 -41.55 -10.41 -4.09
CA MET A 23 -40.65 -9.93 -3.05
C MET A 23 -41.00 -10.49 -1.67
N MET A 24 -42.30 -10.61 -1.35
CA MET A 24 -42.74 -11.23 -0.10
C MET A 24 -42.51 -12.74 -0.09
N ALA A 25 -42.75 -13.45 -1.19
CA ALA A 25 -42.46 -14.88 -1.32
C ALA A 25 -40.95 -15.17 -1.20
N LEU A 26 -40.10 -14.34 -1.81
CA LEU A 26 -38.64 -14.40 -1.66
C LEU A 26 -38.19 -14.10 -0.22
N LYS A 27 -38.94 -13.25 0.51
CA LYS A 27 -38.68 -12.94 1.91
C LYS A 27 -39.09 -14.09 2.85
N THR A 28 -40.11 -14.87 2.49
CA THR A 28 -40.57 -16.05 3.26
C THR A 28 -39.79 -17.33 2.97
N LEU A 29 -39.05 -17.38 1.86
CA LEU A 29 -38.12 -18.48 1.53
C LEU A 29 -36.75 -18.34 2.23
N ARG A 30 -36.61 -17.37 3.15
CA ARG A 30 -35.40 -17.17 3.95
C ARG A 30 -35.45 -18.04 5.20
N PRO A 31 -34.47 -18.95 5.43
CA PRO A 31 -34.35 -19.63 6.71
C PRO A 31 -34.02 -18.60 7.80
N GLU A 32 -34.78 -18.58 8.89
CA GLU A 32 -34.41 -17.92 10.14
C GLU A 32 -33.22 -18.68 10.77
N ARG A 33 -32.02 -18.42 10.23
CA ARG A 33 -30.66 -18.66 10.77
C ARG A 33 -29.67 -18.63 9.59
N ALA A 34 -29.52 -17.47 8.98
CA ALA A 34 -28.39 -17.17 8.11
C ALA A 34 -28.03 -15.69 8.36
N GLY A 35 -27.10 -15.46 9.29
CA GLY A 35 -26.46 -14.17 9.42
C GLY A 35 -25.75 -13.84 8.10
N PHE A 36 -25.99 -12.64 7.57
CA PHE A 36 -25.31 -12.17 6.38
C PHE A 36 -23.79 -12.21 6.59
N GLY A 37 -23.09 -12.88 5.68
CA GLY A 37 -21.77 -12.46 5.27
C GLY A 37 -21.89 -11.17 4.46
N ASP A 38 -20.97 -10.25 4.69
CA ASP A 38 -20.90 -8.91 4.12
C ASP A 38 -20.97 -8.93 2.57
N PRO A 39 -21.68 -8.01 1.89
CA PRO A 39 -21.78 -7.99 0.42
C PRO A 39 -20.47 -7.62 -0.29
N PHE A 40 -19.38 -7.36 0.44
CA PHE A 40 -18.12 -6.81 -0.10
C PHE A 40 -16.91 -7.74 0.08
N GLY A 41 -17.12 -9.04 0.27
CA GLY A 41 -16.00 -9.98 0.24
C GLY A 41 -14.97 -9.73 1.34
N ILE A 42 -15.36 -9.31 2.55
CA ILE A 42 -14.40 -9.11 3.66
C ILE A 42 -13.86 -10.45 4.21
N GLY A 43 -14.25 -11.58 3.59
CA GLY A 43 -13.50 -12.85 3.65
C GLY A 43 -12.24 -12.90 2.76
N LEU A 44 -11.84 -11.78 2.14
CA LEU A 44 -10.70 -11.67 1.23
C LEU A 44 -9.33 -11.49 1.92
N LEU A 45 -9.25 -11.65 3.25
CA LEU A 45 -7.99 -11.69 4.01
C LEU A 45 -7.84 -13.07 4.68
N PRO A 46 -6.75 -13.83 4.44
CA PRO A 46 -6.57 -15.20 4.94
C PRO A 46 -6.63 -15.33 6.48
N ASP A 47 -6.36 -14.25 7.21
CA ASP A 47 -6.14 -14.32 8.66
C ASP A 47 -7.41 -14.44 9.51
N PHE A 48 -8.60 -14.16 8.98
CA PHE A 48 -9.79 -14.10 9.82
C PHE A 48 -10.43 -15.46 10.16
N GLN A 49 -9.97 -16.56 9.55
CA GLN A 49 -10.58 -17.89 9.74
C GLN A 49 -9.71 -18.93 10.48
N GLN A 50 -8.41 -18.70 10.66
CA GLN A 50 -7.59 -19.61 11.49
C GLN A 50 -7.66 -19.31 13.00
N GLN A 51 -8.03 -18.09 13.40
CA GLN A 51 -8.08 -17.69 14.81
C GLN A 51 -9.18 -18.38 15.64
N THR A 52 -10.27 -18.89 15.03
CA THR A 52 -11.38 -19.50 15.79
C THR A 52 -11.25 -21.00 16.04
N LYS A 53 -10.22 -21.68 15.50
CA LYS A 53 -9.97 -23.12 15.75
C LYS A 53 -8.75 -23.43 16.62
N TYR A 54 -7.85 -22.47 16.83
CA TYR A 54 -6.66 -22.66 17.67
C TYR A 54 -6.85 -22.26 19.15
N PHE A 55 -7.93 -21.56 19.49
CA PHE A 55 -8.22 -21.12 20.87
C PHE A 55 -8.82 -22.18 21.80
N LYS A 56 -8.79 -23.47 21.43
CA LYS A 56 -9.36 -24.54 22.27
C LYS A 56 -8.43 -25.70 22.61
N ASN A 57 -7.13 -25.61 22.33
CA ASN A 57 -6.18 -26.59 22.84
C ASN A 57 -4.81 -25.95 23.12
N LYS A 58 -4.58 -25.63 24.40
CA LYS A 58 -3.56 -26.27 25.25
C LYS A 58 -2.84 -25.25 26.15
N PHE A 59 -3.28 -25.23 27.39
CA PHE A 59 -2.50 -24.82 28.56
C PHE A 59 -1.46 -25.93 28.87
N SER A 60 -0.32 -25.51 29.47
CA SER A 60 0.77 -26.32 30.08
C SER A 60 1.81 -26.87 29.06
N LEU A 61 3.14 -26.73 29.21
CA LEU A 61 4.03 -26.64 30.38
C LEU A 61 5.30 -25.81 30.06
N GLN A 62 5.92 -25.29 31.12
CA GLN A 62 7.20 -24.56 31.18
C GLN A 62 8.44 -25.48 31.16
N LYS A 63 9.59 -24.83 30.87
CA LYS A 63 10.97 -25.06 31.34
C LYS A 63 11.80 -26.17 30.66
N GLU A 64 12.89 -25.78 29.97
CA GLU A 64 14.25 -25.68 30.55
C GLU A 64 15.24 -25.05 29.56
N ALA A 65 16.26 -24.38 30.10
CA ALA A 65 17.35 -23.73 29.39
C ALA A 65 18.57 -24.65 29.29
N LYS A 66 19.37 -24.48 28.23
CA LYS A 66 20.83 -24.65 28.28
C LYS A 66 21.52 -23.96 27.11
N GLU A 67 22.58 -23.25 27.46
CA GLU A 67 23.61 -22.68 26.59
C GLU A 67 24.27 -23.77 25.75
N ASP A 68 24.72 -23.40 24.55
CA ASP A 68 26.08 -23.74 24.13
C ASP A 68 26.59 -22.76 23.06
N SER A 69 27.78 -22.25 23.33
CA SER A 69 28.60 -21.37 22.52
C SER A 69 29.27 -22.14 21.38
N PHE A 70 29.28 -21.60 20.15
CA PHE A 70 30.34 -21.89 19.20
C PHE A 70 30.69 -20.69 18.34
N THR A 71 31.93 -20.23 18.53
CA THR A 71 32.69 -19.31 17.69
C THR A 71 33.01 -19.94 16.33
N HIS A 72 32.78 -19.21 15.23
CA HIS A 72 33.66 -19.30 14.07
C HIS A 72 33.67 -17.99 13.26
N ALA A 73 34.79 -17.28 13.35
CA ALA A 73 35.20 -16.24 12.43
C ALA A 73 35.79 -16.89 11.17
N LYS A 74 35.38 -16.44 9.97
CA LYS A 74 36.23 -16.41 8.77
C LYS A 74 35.84 -15.26 7.83
N ASN A 75 36.82 -14.35 7.71
CA ASN A 75 37.16 -13.42 6.64
C ASN A 75 36.36 -13.50 5.33
N ALA A 76 35.74 -12.37 4.97
CA ALA A 76 35.42 -12.03 3.59
C ALA A 76 36.16 -10.73 3.23
N HIS A 77 37.07 -10.81 2.26
CA HIS A 77 37.70 -9.65 1.64
C HIS A 77 36.65 -8.83 0.89
N SER A 78 36.41 -7.59 1.33
CA SER A 78 35.64 -6.61 0.58
C SER A 78 36.53 -5.95 -0.48
N LEU A 79 36.22 -6.22 -1.75
CA LEU A 79 36.68 -5.39 -2.86
C LEU A 79 35.83 -4.11 -2.85
N ILE A 80 36.43 -3.03 -2.37
CA ILE A 80 35.86 -1.69 -2.43
C ILE A 80 35.99 -1.22 -3.89
N MET A 81 34.91 -1.27 -4.65
CA MET A 81 34.78 -0.46 -5.87
C MET A 81 34.34 0.95 -5.45
N ASN A 82 35.30 1.86 -5.49
CA ASN A 82 35.07 3.30 -5.41
C ASN A 82 34.44 3.75 -6.73
N ASP A 83 33.13 4.01 -6.72
CA ASP A 83 32.51 4.83 -7.75
C ASP A 83 31.65 5.91 -7.08
N LYS A 84 32.32 6.94 -6.56
CA LYS A 84 31.67 8.17 -6.11
C LYS A 84 31.45 9.06 -7.32
N MET A 85 30.28 8.94 -7.95
CA MET A 85 29.71 10.05 -8.72
C MET A 85 29.62 11.29 -7.80
N PRO A 86 30.15 12.46 -8.20
CA PRO A 86 30.03 13.67 -7.40
C PRO A 86 28.55 14.05 -7.27
N THR A 87 28.07 14.24 -6.02
CA THR A 87 26.69 14.65 -5.71
C THR A 87 26.24 15.90 -6.48
N GLY A 88 27.16 16.79 -6.85
CA GLY A 88 26.88 17.97 -7.67
C GLY A 88 26.38 17.68 -9.10
N ARG A 89 26.72 16.54 -9.72
CA ARG A 89 26.20 16.20 -11.07
C ARG A 89 24.75 15.72 -11.04
N ILE A 90 24.32 15.06 -9.97
CA ILE A 90 22.94 14.57 -9.82
C ILE A 90 21.97 15.75 -9.70
N ASP A 91 22.40 16.83 -9.03
CA ASP A 91 21.60 18.05 -8.85
C ASP A 91 21.40 18.86 -10.14
N GLU A 92 22.32 18.76 -11.10
CA GLU A 92 22.22 19.47 -12.39
C GLU A 92 21.34 18.74 -13.41
N GLU A 93 21.20 17.41 -13.30
CA GLU A 93 20.47 16.59 -14.29
C GLU A 93 19.02 16.25 -13.89
N LEU A 94 18.69 16.20 -12.60
CA LEU A 94 17.37 15.74 -12.11
C LEU A 94 16.55 16.89 -11.50
N PRO A 95 15.21 16.93 -11.71
CA PRO A 95 14.35 17.98 -11.16
C PRO A 95 14.38 17.97 -9.63
N SER A 96 14.14 19.08 -8.93
CA SER A 96 14.08 19.09 -7.45
C SER A 96 13.01 18.13 -6.89
N PRO A 97 13.25 17.48 -5.73
CA PRO A 97 12.26 16.58 -5.13
C PRO A 97 11.10 17.37 -4.53
N ASN A 98 9.87 16.90 -4.73
CA ASN A 98 8.70 17.42 -4.03
C ASN A 98 8.41 16.57 -2.79
N TYR A 99 8.73 17.08 -1.61
CA TYR A 99 8.52 16.37 -0.34
C TYR A 99 7.04 16.23 0.09
N ASN A 100 6.10 16.77 -0.70
CA ASN A 100 4.66 16.52 -0.54
C ASN A 100 4.18 15.33 -1.40
N PHE A 101 5.05 14.74 -2.21
CA PHE A 101 4.76 13.55 -3.01
C PHE A 101 5.44 12.36 -2.34
N HIS A 102 4.62 11.45 -1.86
CA HIS A 102 5.05 10.21 -1.22
C HIS A 102 4.77 9.05 -2.18
N VAL A 103 5.66 8.05 -2.27
CA VAL A 103 5.44 6.86 -3.10
C VAL A 103 5.63 5.59 -2.27
N PHE A 104 4.68 4.66 -2.33
CA PHE A 104 4.84 3.36 -1.68
C PHE A 104 5.91 2.54 -2.40
N TYR A 105 6.87 2.02 -1.64
CA TYR A 105 8.06 1.35 -2.14
C TYR A 105 8.29 0.02 -1.43
N TYR A 106 8.57 -1.03 -2.20
CA TYR A 106 8.70 -2.40 -1.72
C TYR A 106 10.14 -2.90 -1.93
N SER A 107 10.71 -3.45 -0.87
CA SER A 107 12.11 -3.91 -0.80
C SER A 107 12.24 -5.43 -0.68
N TRP A 108 11.23 -6.17 -1.14
CA TRP A 108 11.08 -7.61 -0.89
C TRP A 108 11.52 -8.52 -2.05
N PHE A 109 11.98 -7.95 -3.17
CA PHE A 109 12.29 -8.74 -4.37
C PHE A 109 13.68 -9.37 -4.23
N GLY A 110 13.84 -10.63 -4.63
CA GLY A 110 15.11 -11.34 -4.48
C GLY A 110 15.47 -12.21 -5.68
N THR A 111 16.77 -12.45 -5.87
CA THR A 111 17.31 -13.29 -6.96
C THR A 111 18.32 -14.32 -6.46
N PRO A 112 18.56 -15.41 -7.20
CA PRO A 112 19.58 -16.38 -6.84
C PRO A 112 20.98 -15.78 -6.62
N GLN A 113 21.33 -14.74 -7.35
CA GLN A 113 22.65 -14.11 -7.28
C GLN A 113 22.88 -13.36 -5.95
N PHE A 114 21.88 -12.66 -5.43
CA PHE A 114 22.01 -11.83 -4.22
C PHE A 114 21.38 -12.44 -2.98
N ASP A 115 20.38 -13.31 -3.16
CA ASP A 115 19.52 -13.82 -2.09
C ASP A 115 19.47 -15.35 -2.06
N GLY A 116 20.19 -16.04 -2.96
CA GLY A 116 20.27 -17.50 -3.05
C GLY A 116 19.04 -18.17 -3.66
N LYS A 117 17.93 -17.45 -3.81
CA LYS A 117 16.69 -17.90 -4.47
C LYS A 117 15.91 -16.70 -5.01
N TYR A 118 14.95 -16.94 -5.90
CA TYR A 118 13.94 -15.94 -6.20
C TYR A 118 13.00 -15.74 -5.00
N ILE A 119 12.69 -14.48 -4.71
CA ILE A 119 11.76 -14.05 -3.66
C ILE A 119 10.81 -13.03 -4.31
N HIS A 120 9.52 -13.12 -4.02
CA HIS A 120 8.41 -12.38 -4.67
C HIS A 120 8.25 -12.60 -6.17
N TRP A 121 9.30 -12.60 -6.99
CA TRP A 121 9.17 -12.86 -8.44
C TRP A 121 8.55 -14.21 -8.75
N ASN A 122 8.89 -15.22 -7.95
CA ASN A 122 8.30 -16.54 -8.00
C ASN A 122 7.02 -16.60 -7.13
N HIS A 123 6.14 -15.61 -7.14
CA HIS A 123 4.96 -15.62 -6.27
C HIS A 123 4.05 -16.85 -6.54
N PRO A 124 3.37 -17.44 -5.54
CA PRO A 124 2.32 -18.42 -5.79
C PRO A 124 1.04 -17.78 -6.35
N LEU A 125 0.24 -18.56 -7.08
CA LEU A 125 -1.12 -18.17 -7.40
C LEU A 125 -1.99 -18.36 -6.16
N LEU A 126 -2.60 -17.28 -5.69
CA LEU A 126 -3.42 -17.27 -4.48
C LEU A 126 -4.77 -17.94 -4.71
N THR A 127 -5.07 -18.88 -3.83
CA THR A 127 -6.30 -19.66 -3.87
C THR A 127 -7.47 -18.81 -3.39
N HIS A 128 -8.58 -18.82 -4.14
CA HIS A 128 -9.81 -18.17 -3.69
C HIS A 128 -10.35 -18.89 -2.44
N TRP A 129 -10.87 -18.15 -1.46
CA TRP A 129 -11.36 -18.71 -0.19
C TRP A 129 -12.57 -19.66 -0.37
N ASP A 130 -13.46 -19.38 -1.33
CA ASP A 130 -14.51 -20.31 -1.76
C ASP A 130 -13.91 -21.44 -2.62
N PRO A 131 -13.93 -22.70 -2.15
CA PRO A 131 -13.36 -23.84 -2.88
C PRO A 131 -13.99 -24.06 -4.26
N LYS A 132 -15.26 -23.68 -4.45
CA LYS A 132 -15.95 -23.83 -5.74
C LYS A 132 -15.36 -22.88 -6.77
N ILE A 133 -15.09 -21.64 -6.38
CA ILE A 133 -14.44 -20.65 -7.25
C ILE A 133 -12.98 -21.05 -7.47
N ALA A 134 -12.28 -21.48 -6.41
CA ALA A 134 -10.88 -21.91 -6.49
C ALA A 134 -10.63 -23.00 -7.53
N SER A 135 -11.52 -24.00 -7.65
CA SER A 135 -11.40 -25.08 -8.64
C SER A 135 -11.42 -24.61 -10.10
N GLY A 136 -11.88 -23.38 -10.36
CA GLY A 136 -11.93 -22.78 -11.71
C GLY A 136 -10.64 -22.06 -12.12
N TYR A 137 -9.65 -21.94 -11.24
CA TYR A 137 -8.43 -21.16 -11.49
C TYR A 137 -7.16 -22.02 -11.38
N PRO A 138 -6.09 -21.67 -12.13
CA PRO A 138 -4.82 -22.37 -12.04
C PRO A 138 -4.19 -22.24 -10.65
N GLN A 139 -3.42 -23.25 -10.28
CA GLN A 139 -2.60 -23.29 -9.07
C GLN A 139 -1.13 -23.44 -9.46
N GLY A 140 -0.24 -23.04 -8.56
CA GLY A 140 1.20 -23.20 -8.75
C GLY A 140 1.96 -21.96 -8.33
N ARG A 141 3.20 -21.88 -8.81
CA ARG A 141 4.14 -20.81 -8.50
C ARG A 141 4.81 -20.37 -9.79
N HIS A 142 4.98 -19.07 -9.94
CA HIS A 142 5.69 -18.51 -11.10
C HIS A 142 7.15 -19.00 -11.13
N THR A 143 7.71 -19.15 -12.34
CA THR A 143 9.10 -19.62 -12.55
C THR A 143 9.99 -18.58 -13.25
N PRO A 144 10.61 -17.65 -12.50
CA PRO A 144 11.49 -16.63 -13.06
C PRO A 144 12.74 -17.23 -13.74
N PRO A 145 13.37 -16.53 -14.70
CA PRO A 145 13.16 -15.12 -15.02
C PRO A 145 12.09 -14.86 -16.08
N GLU A 146 11.65 -15.87 -16.84
CA GLU A 146 10.71 -15.68 -17.96
C GLU A 146 9.25 -15.63 -17.50
N ASP A 147 8.92 -16.28 -16.39
CA ASP A 147 7.60 -16.29 -15.77
C ASP A 147 7.67 -15.69 -14.36
N ILE A 148 7.26 -14.43 -14.23
CA ILE A 148 7.19 -13.71 -12.95
C ILE A 148 5.75 -13.44 -12.51
N GLY A 149 5.53 -13.33 -11.20
CA GLY A 149 4.25 -12.95 -10.59
C GLY A 149 3.90 -11.48 -10.78
N SER A 150 3.78 -11.04 -12.03
CA SER A 150 3.31 -9.72 -12.42
C SER A 150 2.63 -9.78 -13.78
N SER A 151 1.73 -8.85 -14.06
CA SER A 151 1.19 -8.67 -15.41
C SER A 151 2.09 -7.79 -16.30
N PHE A 152 3.09 -7.12 -15.73
CA PHE A 152 4.09 -6.31 -16.44
C PHE A 152 5.49 -6.86 -16.21
N TYR A 153 6.48 -6.43 -17.02
CA TYR A 153 7.87 -6.86 -16.87
C TYR A 153 8.81 -5.67 -16.60
N PRO A 154 9.62 -5.69 -15.52
CA PRO A 154 10.54 -4.59 -15.19
C PRO A 154 11.63 -4.37 -16.25
N GLU A 155 12.00 -3.11 -16.50
CA GLU A 155 13.18 -2.76 -17.33
C GLU A 155 14.47 -3.35 -16.73
N LEU A 156 14.55 -3.42 -15.40
CA LEU A 156 15.68 -3.99 -14.66
C LEU A 156 15.63 -5.54 -14.58
N GLY A 157 14.62 -6.18 -15.18
CA GLY A 157 14.35 -7.62 -15.05
C GLY A 157 13.90 -8.00 -13.63
N PRO A 158 13.77 -9.30 -13.32
CA PRO A 158 13.50 -9.77 -11.96
C PRO A 158 14.73 -9.52 -11.08
N TYR A 159 14.81 -8.33 -10.51
CA TYR A 159 15.95 -7.78 -9.78
C TYR A 159 15.96 -8.20 -8.30
N SER A 160 17.08 -7.97 -7.60
CA SER A 160 17.14 -8.07 -6.14
C SER A 160 17.03 -6.68 -5.52
N SER A 161 16.16 -6.53 -4.53
CA SER A 161 16.07 -5.35 -3.68
C SER A 161 17.31 -5.16 -2.77
N ARG A 162 18.18 -6.17 -2.68
CA ARG A 162 19.47 -6.10 -1.97
C ARG A 162 20.60 -5.58 -2.85
N ASP A 163 20.44 -5.58 -4.17
CA ASP A 163 21.45 -5.09 -5.11
C ASP A 163 21.54 -3.54 -5.01
N PRO A 164 22.69 -2.98 -4.58
CA PRO A 164 22.84 -1.53 -4.47
C PRO A 164 22.68 -0.78 -5.80
N SER A 165 22.97 -1.42 -6.93
CA SER A 165 22.81 -0.82 -8.26
C SER A 165 21.33 -0.66 -8.64
N VAL A 166 20.49 -1.60 -8.21
CA VAL A 166 19.02 -1.54 -8.37
C VAL A 166 18.45 -0.43 -7.50
N ILE A 167 18.89 -0.34 -6.23
CA ILE A 167 18.46 0.74 -5.33
C ILE A 167 18.87 2.11 -5.89
N ASP A 168 20.10 2.24 -6.42
CA ASP A 168 20.56 3.48 -7.08
C ASP A 168 19.68 3.85 -8.29
N ALA A 169 19.39 2.87 -9.16
CA ALA A 169 18.50 3.06 -10.30
C ALA A 169 17.07 3.47 -9.87
N HIS A 170 16.55 2.89 -8.79
CA HIS A 170 15.26 3.26 -8.22
C HIS A 170 15.26 4.71 -7.74
N MET A 171 16.24 5.12 -6.93
CA MET A 171 16.33 6.50 -6.44
C MET A 171 16.43 7.50 -7.60
N ARG A 172 17.18 7.17 -8.65
CA ARG A 172 17.24 7.99 -9.87
C ARG A 172 15.89 8.12 -10.56
N GLN A 173 15.13 7.03 -10.70
CA GLN A 173 13.78 7.05 -11.29
C GLN A 173 12.83 7.90 -10.45
N ILE A 174 12.83 7.71 -9.12
CA ILE A 174 11.98 8.46 -8.17
C ILE A 174 12.31 9.96 -8.22
N ARG A 175 13.59 10.32 -8.28
CA ARG A 175 14.03 11.71 -8.50
C ARG A 175 13.57 12.27 -9.84
N SER A 176 13.65 11.50 -10.92
CA SER A 176 13.19 11.94 -12.24
C SER A 176 11.68 12.23 -12.29
N ALA A 177 10.91 11.58 -11.41
CA ALA A 177 9.48 11.79 -11.20
C ALA A 177 9.15 12.97 -10.26
N SER A 178 10.16 13.72 -9.80
CA SER A 178 10.01 14.79 -8.78
C SER A 178 9.36 14.32 -7.47
N ILE A 179 9.48 13.04 -7.13
CA ILE A 179 9.04 12.51 -5.83
C ILE A 179 10.13 12.80 -4.80
N GLY A 180 9.73 13.20 -3.59
CA GLY A 180 10.66 13.50 -2.50
C GLY A 180 10.71 12.47 -1.38
N VAL A 181 9.66 11.64 -1.22
CA VAL A 181 9.56 10.72 -0.08
C VAL A 181 9.16 9.32 -0.54
N LEU A 182 9.90 8.31 -0.10
CA LEU A 182 9.50 6.91 -0.22
C LEU A 182 8.83 6.47 1.07
N ALA A 183 7.63 5.91 0.99
CA ALA A 183 6.97 5.19 2.06
C ALA A 183 7.36 3.70 1.94
N LEU A 184 8.41 3.32 2.65
CA LEU A 184 8.99 1.98 2.62
C LEU A 184 8.08 0.99 3.35
N SER A 185 7.57 -0.01 2.62
CA SER A 185 6.88 -1.16 3.20
C SER A 185 7.81 -1.83 4.22
N TRP A 186 7.32 -2.02 5.45
CA TRP A 186 8.15 -2.42 6.57
C TRP A 186 7.44 -3.44 7.47
N TYR A 187 8.19 -4.50 7.76
CA TYR A 187 7.92 -5.49 8.81
C TYR A 187 8.98 -5.38 9.92
N PRO A 188 8.65 -5.74 11.17
CA PRO A 188 9.62 -5.83 12.25
C PRO A 188 10.81 -6.73 11.92
N PRO A 189 11.97 -6.53 12.58
CA PRO A 189 13.12 -7.41 12.39
C PRO A 189 12.76 -8.88 12.57
N ASN A 190 13.24 -9.72 11.65
CA ASN A 190 12.95 -11.17 11.60
C ASN A 190 11.49 -11.53 11.27
N MET A 191 10.67 -10.56 10.86
CA MET A 191 9.33 -10.79 10.30
C MET A 191 9.31 -10.39 8.82
N ALA A 192 8.35 -10.95 8.09
CA ALA A 192 8.10 -10.69 6.67
C ALA A 192 6.63 -10.97 6.36
N ASP A 193 6.19 -10.64 5.15
CA ASP A 193 4.93 -11.15 4.62
C ASP A 193 5.03 -12.67 4.35
N GLU A 194 3.90 -13.31 4.08
CA GLU A 194 3.81 -14.77 3.90
C GLU A 194 4.63 -15.31 2.73
N ASN A 195 5.00 -14.47 1.76
CA ASN A 195 5.68 -14.86 0.53
C ASN A 195 7.12 -14.29 0.42
N GLY A 196 7.56 -13.55 1.45
CA GLY A 196 8.82 -12.84 1.49
C GLY A 196 9.84 -13.36 2.51
N GLU A 197 10.85 -12.54 2.77
CA GLU A 197 11.91 -12.74 3.76
C GLU A 197 12.15 -11.41 4.50
N PRO A 198 12.76 -11.40 5.71
CA PRO A 198 12.92 -10.16 6.49
C PRO A 198 13.70 -9.06 5.76
N THR A 199 13.07 -7.88 5.62
CA THR A 199 13.61 -6.75 4.83
C THR A 199 14.22 -5.62 5.66
N ASP A 200 14.02 -5.57 6.99
CA ASP A 200 14.58 -4.51 7.86
C ASP A 200 16.12 -4.37 7.73
N VAL A 201 16.81 -5.47 7.43
CA VAL A 201 18.27 -5.48 7.21
C VAL A 201 18.70 -4.61 6.02
N LEU A 202 17.79 -4.32 5.07
CA LEU A 202 18.06 -3.51 3.89
C LEU A 202 17.89 -2.00 4.15
N VAL A 203 17.21 -1.62 5.23
CA VAL A 203 16.86 -0.22 5.54
C VAL A 203 18.09 0.71 5.58
N PRO A 204 19.22 0.37 6.23
CA PRO A 204 20.41 1.22 6.22
C PRO A 204 20.92 1.54 4.81
N THR A 205 21.03 0.53 3.94
CA THR A 205 21.50 0.72 2.55
C THR A 205 20.53 1.58 1.74
N ILE A 206 19.22 1.39 1.93
CA ILE A 206 18.19 2.20 1.26
C ILE A 206 18.29 3.66 1.71
N LEU A 207 18.48 3.91 3.01
CA LEU A 207 18.66 5.25 3.58
C LEU A 207 19.93 5.93 3.01
N ASP A 208 21.06 5.23 3.00
CA ASP A 208 22.34 5.76 2.48
C ASP A 208 22.21 6.17 1.01
N ILE A 209 21.57 5.33 0.18
CA ILE A 209 21.41 5.61 -1.26
C ILE A 209 20.36 6.71 -1.46
N ALA A 210 19.24 6.72 -0.72
CA ALA A 210 18.25 7.78 -0.79
C ALA A 210 18.85 9.17 -0.49
N ASP A 211 19.76 9.26 0.49
CA ASP A 211 20.42 10.52 0.85
C ASP A 211 21.28 11.09 -0.27
N LYS A 212 21.99 10.22 -1.02
CA LYS A 212 22.78 10.63 -2.22
C LYS A 212 21.92 11.37 -3.25
N TYR A 213 20.63 11.04 -3.28
CA TYR A 213 19.65 11.64 -4.19
C TYR A 213 18.79 12.72 -3.52
N LYS A 214 19.03 13.07 -2.25
CA LYS A 214 18.19 14.01 -1.45
C LYS A 214 16.75 13.56 -1.27
N LEU A 215 16.49 12.25 -1.35
CA LEU A 215 15.21 11.66 -1.03
C LEU A 215 15.07 11.43 0.47
N LYS A 216 13.83 11.33 0.95
CA LYS A 216 13.52 10.97 2.33
C LYS A 216 12.80 9.63 2.40
N ILE A 217 13.00 8.90 3.49
CA ILE A 217 12.35 7.62 3.78
C ILE A 217 11.43 7.79 4.97
N THR A 218 10.15 7.49 4.75
CA THR A 218 9.14 7.27 5.78
C THR A 218 8.75 5.80 5.79
N PHE A 219 8.05 5.32 6.82
CA PHE A 219 7.73 3.90 6.95
C PHE A 219 6.24 3.64 6.76
N HIS A 220 5.93 2.61 5.97
CA HIS A 220 4.60 2.05 5.78
C HIS A 220 4.54 0.73 6.52
N ILE A 221 3.97 0.77 7.72
CA ILE A 221 3.92 -0.34 8.66
C ILE A 221 2.85 -1.34 8.22
N GLU A 222 3.31 -2.51 7.81
CA GLU A 222 2.46 -3.59 7.32
C GLU A 222 1.73 -4.31 8.47
N PRO A 223 0.67 -5.09 8.18
CA PRO A 223 0.02 -5.95 9.16
C PRO A 223 0.92 -7.16 9.44
N TYR A 224 1.74 -7.06 10.47
CA TYR A 224 2.46 -8.21 11.01
C TYR A 224 1.64 -8.93 12.08
N LYS A 225 2.00 -10.20 12.30
CA LYS A 225 1.31 -11.07 13.25
C LYS A 225 1.21 -10.43 14.63
N ASP A 226 0.01 -10.48 15.20
CA ASP A 226 -0.32 -9.99 16.55
C ASP A 226 -0.05 -8.49 16.78
N ARG A 227 -0.04 -7.66 15.72
CA ARG A 227 0.17 -6.20 15.83
C ARG A 227 -0.84 -5.53 16.77
N ASP A 228 -0.32 -4.88 17.81
CA ASP A 228 -1.07 -4.18 18.87
C ASP A 228 -0.37 -2.89 19.31
N ASP A 229 -0.89 -2.20 20.33
CA ASP A 229 -0.30 -0.96 20.86
C ASP A 229 1.10 -1.16 21.48
N ARG A 230 1.35 -2.30 22.13
CA ARG A 230 2.62 -2.60 22.82
C ARG A 230 3.76 -2.85 21.84
N ASN A 231 3.53 -3.72 20.86
CA ASN A 231 4.54 -4.01 19.86
C ASN A 231 4.68 -2.86 18.87
N MET A 232 3.62 -2.10 18.59
CA MET A 232 3.73 -0.84 17.84
C MET A 232 4.60 0.17 18.58
N TYR A 233 4.41 0.40 19.89
CA TYR A 233 5.31 1.27 20.67
C TYR A 233 6.77 0.84 20.52
N SER A 234 7.04 -0.46 20.71
CA SER A 234 8.38 -1.02 20.64
C SER A 234 9.01 -0.86 19.25
N ASN A 235 8.22 -1.05 18.20
CA ASN A 235 8.66 -0.92 16.81
C ASN A 235 8.88 0.54 16.41
N ILE A 236 8.04 1.48 16.86
CA ILE A 236 8.26 2.92 16.63
C ILE A 236 9.52 3.39 17.34
N LYS A 237 9.71 2.98 18.60
CA LYS A 237 10.95 3.24 19.34
C LYS A 237 12.17 2.68 18.60
N TYR A 238 12.09 1.43 18.13
CA TYR A 238 13.17 0.79 17.36
C TYR A 238 13.51 1.57 16.09
N ILE A 239 12.52 1.93 15.27
CA ILE A 239 12.73 2.66 14.02
C ILE A 239 13.39 4.02 14.30
N ILE A 240 12.89 4.77 15.29
CA ILE A 240 13.42 6.09 15.62
C ILE A 240 14.82 5.99 16.23
N ASP A 241 15.06 5.07 17.15
CA ASP A 241 16.39 4.90 17.76
C ASP A 241 17.44 4.45 16.73
N LYS A 242 17.07 3.52 15.84
CA LYS A 242 18.01 2.92 14.87
C LYS A 242 18.24 3.81 13.64
N TYR A 243 17.21 4.48 13.15
CA TYR A 243 17.25 5.19 11.87
C TYR A 243 17.00 6.70 11.98
N GLY A 244 16.47 7.18 13.10
CA GLY A 244 15.99 8.56 13.24
C GLY A 244 17.08 9.62 13.09
N SER A 245 18.35 9.30 13.37
CA SER A 245 19.47 10.23 13.16
C SER A 245 19.95 10.31 11.72
N HIS A 246 19.50 9.41 10.84
CA HIS A 246 19.93 9.38 9.44
C HIS A 246 19.38 10.60 8.68
N PRO A 247 20.17 11.31 7.85
CA PRO A 247 19.73 12.51 7.14
C PRO A 247 18.57 12.27 6.16
N ALA A 248 18.47 11.08 5.58
CA ALA A 248 17.31 10.67 4.77
C ALA A 248 16.07 10.27 5.58
N PHE A 249 16.11 10.17 6.91
CA PHE A 249 14.92 9.84 7.70
C PHE A 249 13.89 10.98 7.62
N TYR A 250 12.68 10.67 7.14
CA TYR A 250 11.65 11.67 6.90
C TYR A 250 11.08 12.24 8.20
N ARG A 251 10.96 13.56 8.24
CA ARG A 251 10.16 14.27 9.23
C ARG A 251 9.29 15.29 8.52
N HIS A 252 8.01 15.30 8.87
CA HIS A 252 7.05 16.25 8.35
C HIS A 252 6.95 17.46 9.28
N LYS A 253 6.94 18.66 8.70
CA LYS A 253 6.80 19.91 9.44
C LYS A 253 5.31 20.24 9.59
N VAL A 254 4.77 20.06 10.79
CA VAL A 254 3.38 20.41 11.08
C VAL A 254 3.20 21.93 11.25
N SER A 255 1.94 22.39 11.24
CA SER A 255 1.56 23.81 11.35
C SER A 255 2.11 24.52 12.59
N THR A 256 2.39 23.80 13.68
CA THR A 256 3.02 24.34 14.90
C THR A 256 4.53 24.63 14.74
N GLY A 257 5.11 24.29 13.59
CA GLY A 257 6.54 24.41 13.32
C GLY A 257 7.38 23.21 13.79
N ARG A 258 6.81 22.29 14.57
CA ARG A 258 7.47 21.03 14.97
C ARG A 258 7.70 20.14 13.74
N THR A 259 8.80 19.40 13.75
CA THR A 259 9.10 18.36 12.75
C THR A 259 8.99 16.99 13.39
N LEU A 260 8.08 16.15 12.90
CA LEU A 260 7.78 14.84 13.48
C LEU A 260 8.02 13.72 12.47
N PRO A 261 8.52 12.54 12.89
CA PRO A 261 8.45 11.34 12.07
C PRO A 261 7.02 11.08 11.60
N MET A 262 6.85 10.40 10.46
CA MET A 262 5.54 10.00 9.95
C MET A 262 5.51 8.50 9.72
N PHE A 263 4.35 7.88 9.96
CA PHE A 263 4.14 6.45 9.77
C PHE A 263 2.78 6.21 9.12
N TYR A 264 2.76 5.52 7.99
CA TYR A 264 1.53 4.97 7.42
C TYR A 264 1.26 3.63 8.09
N VAL A 265 0.02 3.37 8.48
CA VAL A 265 -0.37 2.09 9.12
C VAL A 265 -1.36 1.37 8.21
N TYR A 266 -0.87 0.37 7.47
CA TYR A 266 -1.70 -0.44 6.58
C TYR A 266 -2.68 -1.28 7.39
N ASP A 267 -3.91 -1.43 6.91
CA ASP A 267 -4.98 -2.17 7.59
C ASP A 267 -5.12 -1.83 9.08
N SER A 268 -5.00 -0.53 9.41
CA SER A 268 -5.13 -0.02 10.78
C SER A 268 -6.46 -0.38 11.45
N TYR A 269 -7.50 -0.67 10.67
CA TYR A 269 -8.82 -1.08 11.15
C TYR A 269 -8.87 -2.49 11.75
N ILE A 270 -7.83 -3.32 11.56
CA ILE A 270 -7.73 -4.64 12.21
C ILE A 270 -7.63 -4.49 13.73
N THR A 271 -6.88 -3.49 14.19
CA THR A 271 -6.73 -3.16 15.61
C THR A 271 -7.83 -2.17 16.01
N ILE A 272 -8.57 -2.48 17.06
CA ILE A 272 -9.72 -1.68 17.50
C ILE A 272 -9.31 -0.31 18.08
N PRO A 273 -10.20 0.70 18.05
CA PRO A 273 -9.85 2.06 18.48
C PRO A 273 -9.35 2.20 19.91
N GLU A 274 -9.85 1.39 20.85
CA GLU A 274 -9.45 1.43 22.25
C GLU A 274 -7.97 1.03 22.43
N ILE A 275 -7.51 0.07 21.63
CA ILE A 275 -6.12 -0.36 21.63
C ILE A 275 -5.24 0.73 21.02
N TRP A 276 -5.62 1.30 19.88
CA TRP A 276 -4.89 2.46 19.33
C TRP A 276 -4.85 3.65 20.29
N GLY A 277 -5.96 3.88 21.00
CA GLY A 277 -6.09 4.95 21.97
C GLY A 277 -5.05 4.89 23.09
N ASN A 278 -4.62 3.69 23.49
CA ASN A 278 -3.54 3.52 24.47
C ASN A 278 -2.20 4.10 24.01
N LEU A 279 -1.93 4.07 22.69
CA LEU A 279 -0.69 4.52 22.09
C LEU A 279 -0.77 5.98 21.61
N LEU A 280 -1.87 6.35 20.95
CA LEU A 280 -1.95 7.56 20.14
C LEU A 280 -2.69 8.73 20.82
N THR A 281 -3.31 8.52 21.98
CA THR A 281 -3.94 9.62 22.74
C THR A 281 -3.04 10.08 23.89
N ILE A 282 -3.15 11.35 24.28
CA ILE A 282 -2.35 11.92 25.39
C ILE A 282 -2.60 11.17 26.71
N SER A 283 -3.83 10.71 26.95
CA SER A 283 -4.23 9.95 28.14
C SER A 283 -4.00 8.43 28.02
N GLY A 284 -3.43 7.97 26.90
CA GLY A 284 -3.19 6.56 26.63
C GLY A 284 -2.20 5.94 27.61
N SER A 285 -2.43 4.69 28.01
CA SER A 285 -1.60 3.97 28.99
C SER A 285 -0.15 3.75 28.55
N GLN A 286 0.12 3.82 27.25
CA GLN A 286 1.44 3.68 26.63
C GLN A 286 1.69 4.80 25.62
N SER A 287 1.19 6.00 25.92
CA SER A 287 1.19 7.11 24.97
C SER A 287 2.61 7.45 24.48
N ILE A 288 2.76 7.58 23.16
CA ILE A 288 3.97 8.17 22.54
C ILE A 288 3.90 9.70 22.50
N ARG A 289 2.73 10.30 22.77
CA ARG A 289 2.53 11.74 22.65
C ARG A 289 3.36 12.49 23.67
N ASN A 290 4.01 13.59 23.24
CA ASN A 290 4.92 14.37 24.07
C ASN A 290 6.13 13.58 24.62
N THR A 291 6.51 12.49 23.96
CA THR A 291 7.75 11.75 24.24
C THR A 291 8.77 11.95 23.10
N PRO A 292 10.03 11.50 23.24
CA PRO A 292 10.98 11.48 22.12
C PRO A 292 10.53 10.67 20.90
N TYR A 293 9.49 9.83 21.06
CA TYR A 293 8.94 8.97 20.01
C TYR A 293 7.64 9.53 19.39
N ASP A 294 7.24 10.74 19.77
CA ASP A 294 6.05 11.41 19.23
C ASP A 294 6.18 11.58 17.71
N SER A 295 5.14 11.15 16.98
CA SER A 295 5.15 10.97 15.53
C SER A 295 3.75 11.15 14.95
N LEU A 296 3.66 11.37 13.63
CA LEU A 296 2.40 11.41 12.90
C LEU A 296 2.01 10.00 12.43
N PHE A 297 0.82 9.54 12.81
CA PHE A 297 0.28 8.25 12.39
C PHE A 297 -0.88 8.45 11.41
N ILE A 298 -0.75 7.88 10.22
CA ILE A 298 -1.72 8.00 9.14
C ILE A 298 -2.43 6.66 8.94
N ALA A 299 -3.73 6.61 9.23
CA ALA A 299 -4.54 5.39 9.19
C ALA A 299 -5.12 5.12 7.80
N LEU A 300 -5.25 3.84 7.44
CA LEU A 300 -5.94 3.43 6.23
C LEU A 300 -7.45 3.52 6.43
N LEU A 301 -8.13 4.27 5.55
CA LEU A 301 -9.59 4.28 5.49
C LEU A 301 -10.10 3.43 4.33
N VAL A 302 -10.93 2.44 4.66
CA VAL A 302 -11.57 1.51 3.70
C VAL A 302 -13.06 1.77 3.61
N GLU A 303 -13.77 1.70 4.74
CA GLU A 303 -15.20 1.98 4.83
C GLU A 303 -15.48 3.37 5.39
N GLU A 304 -16.66 3.92 5.08
CA GLU A 304 -17.07 5.23 5.60
C GLU A 304 -17.07 5.27 7.14
N LYS A 305 -17.52 4.19 7.80
CA LYS A 305 -17.61 4.11 9.26
C LYS A 305 -16.24 4.29 9.94
N HIS A 306 -15.16 3.87 9.28
CA HIS A 306 -13.80 3.93 9.82
C HIS A 306 -13.35 5.36 10.10
N LYS A 307 -13.92 6.40 9.45
CA LYS A 307 -13.53 7.80 9.71
C LYS A 307 -13.71 8.21 11.17
N HIS A 308 -14.77 7.73 11.82
CA HIS A 308 -15.05 8.04 13.22
C HIS A 308 -14.22 7.19 14.17
N GLU A 309 -13.93 5.94 13.81
CA GLU A 309 -13.06 5.05 14.56
C GLU A 309 -11.62 5.58 14.55
N ILE A 310 -11.09 5.95 13.38
CA ILE A 310 -9.76 6.55 13.22
C ILE A 310 -9.61 7.81 14.09
N TYR A 311 -10.60 8.70 14.08
CA TYR A 311 -10.57 9.89 14.93
C TYR A 311 -10.52 9.53 16.43
N ARG A 312 -11.32 8.56 16.87
CA ARG A 312 -11.33 8.11 18.28
C ARG A 312 -10.04 7.41 18.68
N SER A 313 -9.40 6.69 17.76
CA SER A 313 -8.12 6.03 17.94
C SER A 313 -6.97 7.01 18.23
N GLY A 314 -7.09 8.28 17.85
CA GLY A 314 -6.04 9.30 18.05
C GLY A 314 -5.02 9.40 16.91
N PHE A 315 -5.34 8.88 15.72
CA PHE A 315 -4.52 9.07 14.52
C PHE A 315 -4.44 10.55 14.10
N ASP A 316 -3.36 10.92 13.42
CA ASP A 316 -3.10 12.27 12.94
C ASP A 316 -3.62 12.51 11.51
N GLY A 317 -3.97 11.44 10.79
CA GLY A 317 -4.45 11.54 9.42
C GLY A 317 -5.01 10.26 8.85
N ILE A 318 -5.48 10.37 7.61
CA ILE A 318 -6.10 9.32 6.82
C ILE A 318 -5.42 9.23 5.46
N TYR A 319 -5.17 8.01 4.98
CA TYR A 319 -4.82 7.71 3.60
C TYR A 319 -5.68 6.59 3.01
N THR A 320 -5.64 6.42 1.68
CA THR A 320 -6.62 5.57 0.96
C THR A 320 -6.04 4.37 0.23
N TYR A 321 -4.71 4.30 0.09
CA TYR A 321 -3.89 3.24 -0.52
C TYR A 321 -4.32 2.75 -1.92
N PHE A 322 -5.44 2.05 -2.05
CA PHE A 322 -5.77 1.24 -3.24
C PHE A 322 -5.81 2.07 -4.54
N ALA A 323 -5.09 1.60 -5.56
CA ALA A 323 -5.04 2.21 -6.89
C ALA A 323 -6.36 2.07 -7.67
N THR A 324 -7.23 1.14 -7.26
CA THR A 324 -8.52 0.90 -7.90
C THR A 324 -9.60 1.86 -7.38
N ASN A 325 -9.92 2.86 -8.21
CA ASN A 325 -11.12 3.67 -8.03
C ASN A 325 -12.38 2.79 -7.99
N GLY A 326 -13.11 2.87 -6.88
CA GLY A 326 -14.30 2.06 -6.61
C GLY A 326 -14.07 0.80 -5.79
N PHE A 327 -12.84 0.44 -5.42
CA PHE A 327 -12.57 -0.76 -4.61
C PHE A 327 -13.07 -0.63 -3.17
N SER A 328 -12.86 0.54 -2.57
CA SER A 328 -13.32 0.86 -1.22
C SER A 328 -13.99 2.24 -1.19
N TYR A 329 -14.61 2.61 -0.07
CA TYR A 329 -15.12 3.97 0.11
C TYR A 329 -13.97 4.98 0.01
N GLY A 330 -12.83 4.69 0.65
CA GLY A 330 -11.65 5.55 0.66
C GLY A 330 -10.99 5.71 -0.72
N SER A 331 -10.88 4.64 -1.50
CA SER A 331 -10.26 4.70 -2.84
C SER A 331 -11.19 5.23 -3.94
N SER A 332 -12.46 5.50 -3.62
CA SER A 332 -13.42 6.06 -4.56
C SER A 332 -13.28 7.58 -4.65
N HIS A 333 -12.81 8.08 -5.80
CA HIS A 333 -12.46 9.51 -5.97
C HIS A 333 -13.62 10.47 -5.64
N HIS A 334 -14.86 10.06 -5.88
CA HIS A 334 -16.05 10.87 -5.59
C HIS A 334 -16.28 11.14 -4.10
N ASN A 335 -15.68 10.33 -3.20
CA ASN A 335 -15.77 10.52 -1.75
C ASN A 335 -14.69 11.43 -1.18
N TRP A 336 -13.63 11.74 -1.95
CA TRP A 336 -12.50 12.54 -1.47
C TRP A 336 -12.89 13.94 -0.97
N PRO A 337 -13.83 14.68 -1.60
CA PRO A 337 -14.29 15.96 -1.05
C PRO A 337 -14.91 15.82 0.36
N SER A 338 -15.71 14.77 0.57
CA SER A 338 -16.32 14.48 1.88
C SER A 338 -15.28 14.09 2.92
N LEU A 339 -14.31 13.24 2.54
CA LEU A 339 -13.20 12.84 3.42
C LEU A 339 -12.31 14.03 3.80
N LYS A 340 -11.99 14.90 2.85
CA LYS A 340 -11.23 16.13 3.11
C LYS A 340 -11.98 17.04 4.08
N ALA A 341 -13.27 17.29 3.83
CA ALA A 341 -14.09 18.13 4.72
C ALA A 341 -14.18 17.56 6.15
N PHE A 342 -14.29 16.23 6.28
CA PHE A 342 -14.22 15.56 7.57
C PHE A 342 -12.86 15.78 8.26
N CYS A 343 -11.77 15.56 7.53
CA CYS A 343 -10.42 15.74 8.06
C CYS A 343 -10.17 17.18 8.52
N ASP A 344 -10.58 18.17 7.72
CA ASP A 344 -10.47 19.60 8.08
C ASP A 344 -11.24 19.93 9.35
N THR A 345 -12.47 19.41 9.48
CA THR A 345 -13.30 19.61 10.68
C THR A 345 -12.68 18.97 11.93
N LYS A 346 -11.87 17.93 11.77
CA LYS A 346 -11.26 17.15 12.85
C LYS A 346 -9.78 17.44 13.05
N ASN A 347 -9.22 18.39 12.31
CA ASN A 347 -7.78 18.69 12.29
C ASN A 347 -6.93 17.44 12.02
N LEU A 348 -7.36 16.63 11.06
CA LEU A 348 -6.64 15.46 10.55
C LEU A 348 -6.03 15.79 9.20
N MET A 349 -4.90 15.15 8.87
CA MET A 349 -4.35 15.18 7.51
C MET A 349 -5.14 14.24 6.60
N PHE A 350 -5.51 14.71 5.40
CA PHE A 350 -6.01 13.83 4.34
C PHE A 350 -4.96 13.65 3.26
N ILE A 351 -4.52 12.40 3.05
CA ILE A 351 -3.53 12.00 2.06
C ILE A 351 -4.18 11.07 1.04
N PRO A 352 -4.76 11.59 -0.07
CA PRO A 352 -5.31 10.73 -1.11
C PRO A 352 -4.19 9.94 -1.80
N SER A 353 -4.42 8.63 -1.96
CA SER A 353 -3.55 7.77 -2.76
C SER A 353 -4.03 7.69 -4.21
N VAL A 354 -3.12 7.93 -5.15
CA VAL A 354 -3.35 7.83 -6.60
C VAL A 354 -2.55 6.67 -7.18
N GLY A 355 -3.06 6.00 -8.21
CA GLY A 355 -2.34 4.92 -8.90
C GLY A 355 -2.54 4.93 -10.41
N PRO A 356 -1.60 4.36 -11.19
CA PRO A 356 -1.63 4.43 -12.65
C PRO A 356 -2.62 3.46 -13.30
N GLY A 357 -3.10 2.48 -12.53
CA GLY A 357 -4.00 1.40 -12.91
C GLY A 357 -3.86 0.27 -11.90
N TYR A 358 -4.51 -0.87 -12.16
CA TYR A 358 -4.45 -2.04 -11.30
C TYR A 358 -4.70 -3.30 -12.12
N ILE A 359 -3.89 -4.34 -11.90
CA ILE A 359 -4.12 -5.69 -12.41
C ILE A 359 -3.23 -6.67 -11.64
N ASP A 360 -3.85 -7.58 -10.90
CA ASP A 360 -3.17 -8.56 -10.05
C ASP A 360 -3.46 -10.00 -10.48
N THR A 361 -4.08 -10.20 -11.64
CA THR A 361 -4.58 -11.52 -12.09
C THR A 361 -3.48 -12.55 -12.33
N SER A 362 -2.21 -12.13 -12.38
CA SER A 362 -1.07 -13.05 -12.35
C SER A 362 -1.02 -13.86 -11.06
N ILE A 363 -1.30 -13.23 -9.90
CA ILE A 363 -1.27 -13.87 -8.58
C ILE A 363 -2.66 -14.06 -7.97
N ARG A 364 -3.69 -13.30 -8.39
CA ARG A 364 -5.09 -13.46 -7.97
C ARG A 364 -6.00 -13.61 -9.20
N PRO A 365 -6.01 -14.77 -9.88
CA PRO A 365 -6.73 -14.95 -11.15
C PRO A 365 -8.23 -14.61 -11.10
N TRP A 366 -8.84 -14.70 -9.92
CA TRP A 366 -10.24 -14.42 -9.65
C TRP A 366 -10.57 -12.93 -9.45
N ASN A 367 -9.57 -12.05 -9.37
CA ASN A 367 -9.74 -10.65 -8.98
C ASN A 367 -9.92 -9.67 -10.17
N ASN A 368 -10.21 -10.18 -11.37
CA ASN A 368 -10.28 -9.35 -12.58
C ASN A 368 -11.33 -8.21 -12.53
N HIS A 369 -12.34 -8.30 -11.68
CA HIS A 369 -13.34 -7.24 -11.51
C HIS A 369 -12.74 -5.92 -10.97
N ASN A 370 -11.60 -6.00 -10.27
CA ASN A 370 -10.87 -4.85 -9.77
C ASN A 370 -9.83 -4.30 -10.77
N THR A 371 -9.62 -4.97 -11.90
CA THR A 371 -8.72 -4.49 -12.95
C THR A 371 -9.10 -3.09 -13.43
N ARG A 372 -8.12 -2.21 -13.58
CA ARG A 372 -8.24 -0.87 -14.14
C ARG A 372 -7.13 -0.67 -15.16
N ASN A 373 -7.53 -0.61 -16.43
CA ASN A 373 -6.61 -0.34 -17.53
C ASN A 373 -5.98 1.05 -17.34
N ARG A 374 -4.69 1.18 -17.65
CA ARG A 374 -3.98 2.46 -17.52
C ARG A 374 -4.42 3.51 -18.55
N VAL A 375 -5.04 3.07 -19.64
CA VAL A 375 -5.56 3.90 -20.76
C VAL A 375 -4.51 4.94 -21.20
N ASN A 376 -3.29 4.48 -21.47
CA ASN A 376 -2.14 5.31 -21.88
C ASN A 376 -1.89 6.51 -20.94
N GLY A 377 -2.04 6.31 -19.63
CA GLY A 377 -1.85 7.32 -18.60
C GLY A 377 -3.12 8.07 -18.18
N LYS A 378 -4.22 8.01 -18.96
CA LYS A 378 -5.42 8.80 -18.65
C LYS A 378 -6.08 8.41 -17.33
N TYR A 379 -5.99 7.14 -16.94
CA TYR A 379 -6.46 6.68 -15.63
C TYR A 379 -5.72 7.41 -14.49
N TYR A 380 -4.40 7.48 -14.61
CA TYR A 380 -3.52 8.11 -13.63
C TYR A 380 -3.77 9.63 -13.54
N GLU A 381 -3.86 10.30 -14.68
CA GLU A 381 -4.15 11.74 -14.74
C GLU A 381 -5.52 12.08 -14.14
N THR A 382 -6.51 11.19 -14.29
CA THR A 382 -7.83 11.36 -13.67
C THR A 382 -7.74 11.25 -12.15
N ALA A 383 -6.92 10.34 -11.62
CA ALA A 383 -6.69 10.21 -10.19
C ALA A 383 -5.99 11.44 -9.61
N PHE A 384 -4.93 11.93 -10.26
CA PHE A 384 -4.27 13.17 -9.83
C PHE A 384 -5.19 14.38 -9.89
N SER A 385 -5.95 14.55 -10.97
CA SER A 385 -6.92 15.65 -11.07
C SER A 385 -7.92 15.63 -9.91
N ALA A 386 -8.46 14.46 -9.56
CA ALA A 386 -9.34 14.31 -8.41
C ALA A 386 -8.65 14.62 -7.08
N ALA A 387 -7.37 14.26 -6.93
CA ALA A 387 -6.60 14.54 -5.73
C ALA A 387 -6.32 16.04 -5.58
N LEU A 388 -5.93 16.75 -6.64
CA LEU A 388 -5.64 18.19 -6.58
C LEU A 388 -6.89 19.02 -6.24
N LEU A 389 -8.07 18.60 -6.73
CA LEU A 389 -9.35 19.28 -6.44
C LEU A 389 -9.65 19.42 -4.94
N VAL A 390 -9.18 18.49 -4.11
CA VAL A 390 -9.41 18.52 -2.66
C VAL A 390 -8.29 19.19 -1.89
N ARG A 391 -7.32 19.79 -2.57
CA ARG A 391 -6.22 20.58 -1.99
C ARG A 391 -5.47 19.90 -0.84
N PRO A 392 -4.93 18.68 -1.05
CA PRO A 392 -4.27 17.94 0.01
C PRO A 392 -2.87 18.50 0.29
N GLU A 393 -2.41 18.34 1.53
CA GLU A 393 -1.04 18.72 1.90
C GLU A 393 0.00 17.75 1.32
N ILE A 394 -0.37 16.48 1.22
CA ILE A 394 0.45 15.38 0.70
C ILE A 394 -0.39 14.54 -0.25
N ILE A 395 0.21 14.07 -1.34
CA ILE A 395 -0.37 13.04 -2.22
C ILE A 395 0.52 11.79 -2.11
N SER A 396 -0.10 10.64 -1.85
CA SER A 396 0.59 9.34 -1.92
C SER A 396 0.37 8.68 -3.27
N ILE A 397 1.38 7.98 -3.77
CA ILE A 397 1.35 7.26 -5.04
C ILE A 397 1.47 5.77 -4.75
N THR A 398 0.47 5.02 -5.22
CA THR A 398 0.39 3.57 -5.19
C THR A 398 0.61 3.07 -6.62
N SER A 399 1.82 2.68 -7.01
CA SER A 399 3.05 2.53 -6.19
C SER A 399 4.30 2.77 -7.02
N PHE A 400 5.49 2.76 -6.41
CA PHE A 400 6.74 2.71 -7.16
C PHE A 400 6.86 1.37 -7.88
N ASN A 401 6.84 0.26 -7.13
CA ASN A 401 7.20 -1.07 -7.62
C ASN A 401 6.37 -2.23 -7.04
N GLU A 402 5.08 -2.03 -6.74
CA GLU A 402 4.18 -3.15 -6.41
C GLU A 402 3.78 -3.90 -7.70
N TRP A 403 4.73 -4.68 -8.21
CA TRP A 403 4.62 -5.38 -9.49
C TRP A 403 3.49 -6.42 -9.50
N HIS A 404 3.21 -7.05 -8.36
CA HIS A 404 2.18 -8.07 -8.26
C HIS A 404 0.80 -7.52 -8.59
N GLU A 405 0.53 -6.27 -8.23
CA GLU A 405 -0.76 -5.62 -8.40
C GLU A 405 -0.84 -4.71 -9.64
N GLY A 406 0.24 -4.65 -10.42
CA GLY A 406 0.28 -3.86 -11.65
C GLY A 406 0.10 -2.36 -11.41
N THR A 407 0.42 -1.87 -10.20
CA THR A 407 0.26 -0.46 -9.80
C THR A 407 1.55 0.35 -9.92
N GLN A 408 2.66 -0.28 -10.32
CA GLN A 408 3.99 0.32 -10.38
C GLN A 408 4.08 1.47 -11.40
N ILE A 409 4.81 2.53 -11.03
CA ILE A 409 5.28 3.59 -11.95
C ILE A 409 6.74 3.36 -12.41
N GLU A 410 7.46 2.43 -11.78
CA GLU A 410 8.77 1.96 -12.23
C GLU A 410 8.70 1.53 -13.71
N LYS A 411 9.80 1.73 -14.44
CA LYS A 411 9.86 1.43 -15.86
C LYS A 411 9.56 -0.04 -16.18
N ALA A 412 8.63 -0.24 -17.11
CA ALA A 412 8.30 -1.55 -17.67
C ALA A 412 8.60 -1.63 -19.16
N ILE A 413 8.98 -2.82 -19.63
CA ILE A 413 9.31 -3.09 -21.04
C ILE A 413 8.41 -4.15 -21.66
N PRO A 414 8.20 -4.12 -22.99
CA PRO A 414 7.58 -5.23 -23.70
C PRO A 414 8.39 -6.51 -23.54
N LYS A 415 7.74 -7.59 -23.11
CA LYS A 415 8.34 -8.92 -22.94
C LYS A 415 7.32 -10.00 -23.30
N LYS A 416 7.82 -11.13 -23.83
CA LYS A 416 7.01 -12.31 -24.14
C LYS A 416 7.54 -13.50 -23.35
N ASN A 417 6.63 -14.30 -22.83
CA ASN A 417 6.89 -15.63 -22.29
C ASN A 417 6.17 -16.67 -23.16
N GLY A 418 6.93 -17.30 -24.07
CA GLY A 418 6.37 -18.17 -25.09
C GLY A 418 5.35 -17.44 -25.98
N LYS A 419 4.07 -17.83 -25.90
CA LYS A 419 2.97 -17.23 -26.66
C LYS A 419 2.25 -16.10 -25.91
N THR A 420 2.49 -15.93 -24.62
CA THR A 420 1.83 -14.93 -23.78
C THR A 420 2.69 -13.67 -23.69
N ALA A 421 2.10 -12.50 -23.92
CA ALA A 421 2.78 -11.23 -23.77
C ALA A 421 2.48 -10.62 -22.40
N TYR A 422 3.50 -10.07 -21.75
CA TYR A 422 3.30 -9.16 -20.63
C TYR A 422 2.63 -7.88 -21.13
N LEU A 423 1.86 -7.22 -20.27
CA LEU A 423 1.43 -5.85 -20.51
C LEU A 423 2.65 -4.92 -20.46
N ASP A 424 2.56 -3.83 -21.20
CA ASP A 424 3.62 -2.82 -21.27
C ASP A 424 3.02 -1.42 -21.41
N TYR A 425 3.89 -0.43 -21.64
CA TYR A 425 3.52 0.98 -21.69
C TYR A 425 3.41 1.54 -23.11
N GLN A 426 3.45 0.67 -24.14
CA GLN A 426 3.33 1.10 -25.52
C GLN A 426 1.97 1.79 -25.78
N PRO A 427 1.93 2.81 -26.65
CA PRO A 427 3.01 3.27 -27.54
C PRO A 427 4.03 4.21 -26.88
N HIS A 428 3.94 4.45 -25.57
CA HIS A 428 4.88 5.31 -24.86
C HIS A 428 6.17 4.57 -24.46
N LYS A 429 7.16 5.34 -24.01
CA LYS A 429 8.43 4.82 -23.49
C LYS A 429 8.25 4.19 -22.10
N PRO A 430 9.20 3.34 -21.64
CA PRO A 430 9.16 2.72 -20.31
C PRO A 430 9.02 3.72 -19.15
N ASN A 431 9.48 4.96 -19.31
CA ASN A 431 9.47 5.99 -18.28
C ASN A 431 8.22 6.89 -18.24
N ILE A 432 7.18 6.61 -19.03
CA ILE A 432 5.99 7.48 -19.16
C ILE A 432 5.32 7.79 -17.81
N TYR A 433 5.21 6.83 -16.90
CA TYR A 433 4.55 7.08 -15.61
C TYR A 433 5.41 7.96 -14.69
N LEU A 434 6.73 7.89 -14.79
CA LEU A 434 7.63 8.83 -14.11
C LEU A 434 7.47 10.26 -14.67
N GLU A 435 7.37 10.40 -16.00
CA GLU A 435 7.13 11.69 -16.66
C GLU A 435 5.77 12.30 -16.27
N LEU A 436 4.71 11.48 -16.22
CA LEU A 436 3.39 11.90 -15.77
C LEU A 436 3.41 12.31 -14.30
N THR A 437 4.06 11.54 -13.41
CA THR A 437 4.19 11.93 -12.00
C THR A 437 4.91 13.26 -11.86
N ARG A 438 6.00 13.48 -12.61
CA ARG A 438 6.70 14.78 -12.62
C ARG A 438 5.78 15.92 -13.04
N LYS A 439 5.05 15.77 -14.15
CA LYS A 439 4.08 16.76 -14.63
C LYS A 439 3.08 17.15 -13.54
N TRP A 440 2.51 16.17 -12.85
CA TRP A 440 1.53 16.43 -11.79
C TRP A 440 2.14 16.97 -10.50
N SER A 441 3.40 16.63 -10.20
CA SER A 441 4.16 17.24 -9.10
C SER A 441 4.42 18.72 -9.35
N GLU A 442 4.76 19.10 -10.58
CA GLU A 442 4.93 20.50 -11.00
C GLU A 442 3.60 21.26 -10.96
N GLU A 443 2.51 20.67 -11.43
CA GLU A 443 1.17 21.28 -11.37
C GLU A 443 0.69 21.47 -9.92
N TYR A 444 0.88 20.46 -9.08
CA TYR A 444 0.57 20.53 -7.66
C TYR A 444 1.31 21.68 -6.97
N SER A 445 2.61 21.85 -7.25
CA SER A 445 3.40 22.94 -6.66
C SER A 445 2.85 24.31 -7.05
N LYS A 446 2.46 24.51 -8.32
CA LYS A 446 1.84 25.75 -8.80
C LYS A 446 0.49 26.01 -8.14
N GLU A 447 -0.37 25.00 -8.06
CA GLU A 447 -1.67 25.16 -7.39
C GLU A 447 -1.50 25.45 -5.89
N LYS A 448 -0.56 24.79 -5.22
CA LYS A 448 -0.29 25.01 -3.79
C LYS A 448 0.16 26.43 -3.49
N GLU A 449 0.96 27.05 -4.35
CA GLU A 449 1.32 28.48 -4.22
C GLU A 449 0.07 29.38 -4.26
N GLN A 450 -0.90 29.05 -5.11
CA GLN A 450 -2.17 29.80 -5.22
C GLN A 450 -3.16 29.52 -4.08
N TRP A 451 -3.05 28.37 -3.39
CA TRP A 451 -3.89 28.09 -2.22
C TRP A 451 -3.47 28.86 -0.98
N LEU A 452 -2.21 29.31 -0.94
CA LEU A 452 -1.62 30.04 0.18
C LEU A 452 -1.77 31.57 0.05
N THR A 453 -2.17 32.05 -1.13
CA THR A 453 -2.62 33.43 -1.39
C THR A 453 -4.12 33.55 -1.19
#